data_AF-A0A7S8CEH9-F1
#
_entry.id   AF-A0A7S8CEH9-F1
#
_cell.length_a   1.000
_cell.length_b   1.000
_cell.length_c   1.000
_cell.angle_alpha   90.00
_cell.angle_beta   90.00
_cell.angle_gamma   90.00
#
_symmetry.space_group_name_H-M   'P 1'
#
loop_
_entity.id
_entity.type
_entity.pdbx_description
1 polymer ?
#
loop_
_entity_poly.entity_id
_entity_poly.type
_entity_poly.pdbx_seq_one_letter_code
_entity_poly.pdbx_strand_id
1 'polypeptide(L)' 'MNIQTDYTNPTWREFQRLLLTEARMTEDIEVWTNAGYSATARSLKRQRTFVSIRRRIMKVAINEHKKTASGATLTA' A
#
# COMPACT_ATOMS: atom_id res chain seq x y z
N MET A 1 6.32 -11.19 5.94
CA MET A 1 6.06 -9.86 6.53
C MET A 1 4.55 -9.62 6.52
N ASN A 2 3.87 -9.75 7.67
CA ASN A 2 2.43 -9.52 7.75
C ASN A 2 2.21 -8.03 8.02
N ILE A 3 1.90 -7.26 6.97
CA ILE A 3 1.53 -5.85 7.12
C ILE A 3 0.07 -5.84 7.54
N GLN A 4 -0.18 -5.85 8.85
CA GLN A 4 -1.47 -5.48 9.39
C GLN A 4 -1.66 -3.98 9.11
N THR A 5 -2.68 -3.65 8.32
CA THR A 5 -3.02 -2.28 7.95
C THR A 5 -4.28 -1.92 8.70
N ASP A 6 -4.22 -0.89 9.54
CA ASP A 6 -5.41 -0.36 10.20
C ASP A 6 -6.05 0.70 9.31
N TYR A 7 -7.25 0.41 8.80
CA TYR A 7 -8.00 1.35 7.96
C TYR A 7 -8.94 2.25 8.76
N THR A 8 -9.12 1.98 10.06
CA THR A 8 -9.98 2.78 10.94
C THR A 8 -9.27 4.03 11.47
N ASN A 9 -7.95 3.97 11.58
CA ASN A 9 -7.09 5.13 11.87
C ASN A 9 -6.02 5.28 10.76
N PRO A 10 -6.40 5.80 9.58
CA PRO A 10 -5.52 5.79 8.42
C PRO A 10 -4.37 6.78 8.58
N THR A 11 -3.12 6.30 8.58
CA THR A 11 -1.94 7.16 8.73
C THR A 11 -1.12 7.32 7.45
N TRP A 12 -0.52 8.50 7.26
CA TRP A 12 0.43 8.72 6.16
C TRP A 12 1.66 7.80 6.25
N ARG A 13 2.07 7.44 7.46
CA ARG A 13 3.17 6.50 7.71
C ARG A 13 2.87 5.12 7.13
N GLU A 14 1.67 4.60 7.31
CA GLU A 14 1.28 3.31 6.73
C GLU A 14 1.17 3.38 5.21
N PHE A 15 0.65 4.49 4.67
CA PHE A 15 0.66 4.72 3.22
C PHE A 15 2.08 4.70 2.65
N GLN A 16 3.04 5.40 3.28
CA GLN A 16 4.45 5.39 2.89
C GLN A 16 5.05 3.98 2.98
N ARG A 17 4.73 3.23 4.04
CA ARG A 17 5.20 1.83 4.19
C ARG A 17 4.70 0.93 3.06
N LEU A 18 3.42 1.07 2.67
CA LEU A 18 2.85 0.32 1.55
C LEU A 18 3.49 0.72 0.22
N LEU A 19 3.79 2.00 0.02
CA LEU A 19 4.47 2.50 -1.17
C LEU A 19 5.90 1.97 -1.29
N LEU A 20 6.68 1.99 -0.20
CA LEU A 20 8.02 1.39 -0.15
C LEU A 20 7.99 -0.12 -0.36
N THR A 21 7.00 -0.80 0.21
CA THR A 21 6.84 -2.25 0.02
C THR A 21 6.53 -2.58 -1.44
N GLU A 22 5.67 -1.80 -2.11
CA GLU A 22 5.36 -2.01 -3.53
C GLU A 22 6.59 -1.76 -4.43
N ALA A 23 7.39 -0.74 -4.14
CA ALA A 23 8.63 -0.46 -4.85
C ALA A 23 9.64 -1.61 -4.70
N ARG A 24 9.90 -2.06 -3.47
CA ARG A 24 10.79 -3.20 -3.20
C ARG A 24 10.31 -4.48 -3.87
N MET A 25 9.02 -4.76 -3.86
CA MET A 25 8.48 -5.92 -4.58
C MET A 25 8.70 -5.82 -6.09
N THR A 26 8.70 -4.61 -6.66
CA THR A 26 8.98 -4.42 -8.09
C THR A 26 10.43 -4.76 -8.41
N GLU A 27 11.37 -4.26 -7.61
CA GLU A 27 12.80 -4.59 -7.71
C GLU A 27 13.03 -6.11 -7.55
N ASP A 28 12.45 -6.72 -6.52
CA ASP A 28 12.57 -8.16 -6.29
C ASP A 28 12.02 -8.96 -7.48
N ILE A 29 10.88 -8.56 -8.06
CA ILE A 29 10.31 -9.23 -9.25
C ILE A 29 11.29 -9.19 -10.42
N GLU A 30 11.95 -8.06 -10.66
CA GLU A 30 12.95 -7.92 -11.73
C GLU A 30 14.16 -8.83 -11.47
N VAL A 31 14.68 -8.83 -10.25
CA VAL A 31 15.79 -9.70 -9.85
C VAL A 31 15.44 -11.18 -10.07
N TRP A 32 14.29 -11.65 -9.58
CA TRP A 32 13.88 -13.05 -9.73
C TRP A 32 13.54 -13.42 -11.17
N THR A 33 13.05 -12.47 -11.97
CA THR A 33 12.80 -12.71 -13.40
C THR A 33 14.13 -12.88 -14.14
N ASN A 34 15.10 -12.00 -13.90
CA ASN A 34 16.43 -12.04 -14.53
C ASN A 34 17.23 -13.28 -14.11
N ALA A 35 17.05 -13.75 -12.87
CA ALA A 35 17.66 -14.98 -12.37
C ALA A 35 16.95 -16.27 -12.83
N GLY A 36 15.89 -16.18 -13.65
CA GLY A 36 15.17 -17.34 -14.20
C GLY A 36 14.13 -17.98 -13.26
N TYR A 37 13.92 -17.43 -12.06
CA TYR A 37 12.96 -17.93 -11.07
C TYR A 37 11.53 -17.42 -11.33
N SER A 38 10.96 -17.85 -12.46
CA SER A 38 9.65 -17.37 -12.95
C SER A 38 8.48 -17.63 -11.99
N ALA A 39 8.50 -18.74 -11.24
CA ALA A 39 7.47 -19.05 -10.24
C ALA A 39 7.49 -18.06 -9.06
N THR A 40 8.69 -17.74 -8.55
CA THR A 40 8.90 -16.75 -7.48
C THR A 40 8.46 -15.36 -7.95
N ALA A 41 8.90 -14.93 -9.14
CA ALA A 41 8.49 -13.66 -9.73
C ALA A 41 6.97 -13.57 -9.90
N ARG A 42 6.30 -14.66 -10.32
CA ARG A 42 4.83 -14.71 -10.45
C ARG A 42 4.13 -14.61 -9.09
N SER A 43 4.64 -15.27 -8.06
CA SER A 43 4.11 -15.16 -6.70
C SER A 43 4.21 -13.72 -6.18
N LEU A 44 5.39 -13.10 -6.34
CA LEU A 44 5.63 -11.70 -5.96
C LEU A 44 4.74 -10.73 -6.72
N LYS A 45 4.50 -10.94 -8.02
CA LYS A 45 3.53 -10.13 -8.80
C LYS A 45 2.14 -10.16 -8.18
N ARG A 46 1.65 -11.32 -7.73
CA ARG A 46 0.34 -11.42 -7.04
C ARG A 46 0.36 -10.67 -5.71
N GLN A 47 1.40 -10.84 -4.90
CA GLN A 47 1.55 -10.13 -3.63
C GLN A 47 1.60 -8.61 -3.82
N ARG A 48 2.33 -8.13 -4.84
CA ARG A 48 2.40 -6.72 -5.22
C ARG A 48 1.02 -6.16 -5.56
N THR A 49 0.20 -6.90 -6.28
CA THR A 49 -1.19 -6.48 -6.58
C THR A 49 -2.00 -6.25 -5.30
N PHE A 50 -1.91 -7.15 -4.32
CA PHE A 50 -2.57 -6.94 -3.02
C PHE A 50 -2.05 -5.69 -2.30
N VAL A 51 -0.73 -5.47 -2.26
CA VAL A 51 -0.14 -4.26 -1.67
C VAL A 51 -0.61 -3.00 -2.39
N SER A 52 -0.69 -3.02 -3.72
CA SER A 52 -1.19 -1.90 -4.53
C SER A 52 -2.63 -1.55 -4.21
N ILE A 53 -3.51 -2.56 -4.08
CA ILE A 53 -4.90 -2.37 -3.67
C ILE A 53 -4.97 -1.75 -2.28
N ARG A 54 -4.25 -2.32 -1.30
CA ARG A 54 -4.18 -1.79 0.07
C ARG A 54 -3.70 -0.34 0.11
N ARG A 55 -2.67 0.01 -0.68
CA ARG A 55 -2.17 1.38 -0.80
C ARG A 55 -3.22 2.33 -1.34
N ARG A 56 -3.97 1.93 -2.37
CA ARG A 56 -5.05 2.74 -2.96
C ARG A 56 -6.16 2.98 -1.94
N ILE A 57 -6.60 1.94 -1.24
CA ILE A 57 -7.61 2.05 -0.18
C ILE A 57 -7.11 2.98 0.94
N MET A 58 -5.88 2.81 1.41
CA MET A 58 -5.29 3.68 2.44
C MET A 58 -5.22 5.14 1.99
N LYS A 59 -4.82 5.42 0.74
CA LYS A 59 -4.82 6.81 0.20
C LYS A 59 -6.22 7.42 0.24
N VAL A 60 -7.25 6.66 -0.14
CA VAL A 60 -8.64 7.11 -0.08
C VAL A 60 -9.05 7.36 1.37
N ALA A 61 -8.78 6.43 2.28
CA ALA A 61 -9.12 6.57 3.70
C ALA A 61 -8.48 7.81 4.34
N ILE A 62 -7.20 8.08 4.05
CA ILE A 62 -6.51 9.30 4.51
C ILE A 62 -7.19 10.56 3.97
N ASN A 63 -7.56 10.57 2.69
CA ASN A 63 -8.19 11.72 2.06
C ASN A 63 -9.58 12.00 2.63
N GLU A 64 -10.38 10.96 2.86
CA GLU A 64 -11.71 11.09 3.47
C GLU A 64 -11.61 11.54 4.92
N HIS A 65 -10.67 11.00 5.72
CA HIS A 65 -10.45 11.44 7.09
C HIS A 65 -10.04 12.92 7.19
N LYS A 66 -9.28 13.44 6.23
CA LYS A 66 -8.95 14.87 6.16
C LYS A 66 -10.17 15.74 5.86
N LYS A 67 -11.06 15.28 4.96
CA LYS A 67 -12.29 16.00 4.62
C LYS A 67 -13.25 16.06 5.80
N THR A 68 -13.47 14.95 6.49
CA THR A 68 -14.36 14.89 7.66
C THR A 68 -13.84 15.74 8.82
N ALA A 69 -12.52 15.73 9.07
CA ALA A 69 -11.91 16.60 10.06
C ALA A 69 -12.06 18.09 9.72
N SER A 70 -11.96 18.47 8.45
CA SER A 70 -12.12 19.86 7.99
C SER A 70 -13.58 20.33 7.98
N GLY A 71 -14.54 19.43 7.77
CA GLY A 71 -15.97 19.74 7.78
C GLY A 71 -16.53 19.98 9.19
N ALA A 72 -15.99 19.29 10.20
CA ALA A 72 -16.41 19.45 11.60
C ALA A 72 -16.13 20.86 12.17
N THR A 73 -15.13 21.57 11.63
CA THR A 73 -14.78 22.94 12.05
C THR A 73 -15.61 24.04 11.39
N LEU A 74 -16.41 23.75 10.37
CA LEU A 74 -17.21 24.76 9.66
C LEU A 74 -18.65 24.89 10.17
N THR A 75 -19.03 24.11 11.18
CA THR A 75 -20.37 24.11 11.80
C THR A 75 -20.37 24.51 13.27
N ALA A 76 -19.37 25.27 13.73
CA ALA A 76 -19.29 25.82 15.09
C ALA A 76 -19.46 27.35 15.09
#